data_AF-A0A2N2UN72-F1
#
_entry.id   AF-A0A2N2UN72-F1
#
_cell.length_a   1.000
_cell.length_b   1.000
_cell.length_c   1.000
_cell.angle_alpha   90.00
_cell.angle_beta   90.00
_cell.angle_gamma   90.00
#
_symmetry.space_group_name_H-M   'P 1'
#
loop_
_entity.id
_entity.type
_entity.pdbx_description
1 polymer ?
#
loop_
_entity_poly.entity_id
_entity_poly.type
_entity_poly.pdbx_seq_one_letter_code
_entity_poly.pdbx_strand_id
1 'polypeptide(L)' 'MKQLHDVDLRLLRVFDVVVRCGGLSAAQAELNVGQSTISMQLAQLEVRLG' A
#
# COMPACT_ATOMS: atom_id res chain seq x y z
N MET A 1 -10.64 2.87 20.58
CA MET A 1 -10.96 2.38 19.22
C MET A 1 -10.05 3.12 18.24
N LYS A 2 -9.13 2.43 17.55
CA LYS A 2 -8.24 3.04 16.54
C LYS A 2 -9.15 3.48 15.38
N GLN A 3 -9.35 4.79 15.18
CA GLN A 3 -10.09 5.26 14.02
C GLN A 3 -9.24 5.01 12.78
N LEU A 4 -9.73 4.16 11.88
CA LEU A 4 -9.16 3.97 10.56
C LEU A 4 -9.41 5.25 9.77
N HIS A 5 -8.34 5.96 9.43
CA HIS A 5 -8.42 7.14 8.59
C HIS A 5 -8.48 6.72 7.12
N ASP A 6 -9.04 7.56 6.24
CA ASP A 6 -9.06 7.33 4.79
C ASP A 6 -7.69 6.97 4.20
N VAL A 7 -6.62 7.53 4.78
CA VAL A 7 -5.26 7.20 4.38
C VAL A 7 -4.92 5.74 4.71
N ASP A 8 -5.35 5.21 5.85
CA ASP A 8 -5.10 3.82 6.24
C ASP A 8 -5.81 2.85 5.29
N LEU A 9 -7.06 3.17 4.91
CA LEU A 9 -7.82 2.39 3.93
C LEU A 9 -7.18 2.43 2.55
N ARG A 10 -6.64 3.58 2.14
CA ARG A 10 -5.89 3.71 0.88
C ARG A 10 -4.62 2.86 0.91
N LEU A 11 -3.87 2.92 2.00
CA LEU A 11 -2.65 2.15 2.18
C LEU A 11 -2.91 0.63 2.20
N LEU A 12 -3.99 0.19 2.86
CA LEU A 12 -4.44 -1.20 2.85
C LEU A 12 -4.85 -1.67 1.45
N ARG A 13 -5.49 -0.83 0.64
CA ARG A 13 -5.78 -1.15 -0.77
C ARG A 13 -4.53 -1.33 -1.61
N VAL A 14 -3.53 -0.45 -1.43
CA VAL A 14 -2.25 -0.59 -2.12
C VAL A 14 -1.59 -1.91 -1.74
N PHE A 15 -1.59 -2.26 -0.46
CA PHE A 15 -1.08 -3.54 0.03
C PHE A 15 -1.83 -4.74 -0.58
N ASP A 16 -3.17 -4.71 -0.60
CA ASP A 16 -4.00 -5.75 -1.24
C ASP A 16 -3.60 -5.96 -2.71
N VAL A 17 -3.45 -4.87 -3.47
CA VAL A 17 -3.04 -4.94 -4.89
C VAL A 17 -1.65 -5.53 -5.02
N VAL A 18 -0.68 -5.15 -4.19
CA VAL A 18 0.68 -5.70 -4.20
C VAL A 18 0.68 -7.21 -3.95
N VAL A 19 -0.10 -7.68 -2.97
CA VAL A 19 -0.22 -9.11 -2.64
C VAL A 19 -0.92 -9.87 -3.77
N ARG A 20 -1.99 -9.31 -4.34
CA ARG A 20 -2.71 -9.92 -5.47
C ARG A 20 -1.88 -10.01 -6.74
N CYS A 21 -1.04 -9.01 -7.00
CA CYS A 21 -0.11 -9.00 -8.13
C CYS A 21 1.15 -9.86 -7.88
N GLY A 22 1.40 -10.29 -6.64
CA GLY A 22 2.58 -11.09 -6.28
C GLY A 22 3.90 -10.32 -6.28
N GLY A 23 3.87 -8.99 -6.24
CA GLY A 23 5.07 -8.17 -6.23
C GLY A 23 4.86 -6.69 -6.55
N LEU A 24 5.81 -5.87 -6.10
CA LEU A 24 5.79 -4.43 -6.28
C LEU A 24 5.87 -4.00 -7.75
N SER A 25 6.70 -4.69 -8.55
CA SER A 25 6.84 -4.40 -9.99
C SER A 25 5.56 -4.71 -10.77
N ALA A 26 4.83 -5.76 -10.40
CA ALA A 26 3.56 -6.12 -11.02
C ALA A 26 2.44 -5.14 -10.62
N ALA A 27 2.40 -4.74 -9.34
CA ALA A 27 1.47 -3.73 -8.84
C ALA A 27 1.70 -2.33 -9.42
N GLN A 28 2.91 -2.06 -9.90
CA GLN A 28 3.29 -0.79 -10.53
C GLN A 28 2.40 -0.45 -11.73
N ALA A 29 2.06 -1.45 -12.54
CA ALA A 29 1.19 -1.30 -13.71
C ALA A 29 -0.29 -1.12 -13.32
N GLU A 30 -0.74 -1.77 -12.24
CA GLU A 30 -2.11 -1.73 -11.75
C GLU A 30 -2.42 -0.40 -11.04
N LEU A 31 -1.50 0.04 -10.18
CA LEU A 31 -1.63 1.27 -9.40
C LEU A 31 -1.17 2.52 -10.16
N ASN A 32 -0.53 2.36 -11.32
CA ASN A 32 0.01 3.44 -12.15
C ASN A 32 0.89 4.44 -11.37
N VAL A 33 1.72 3.92 -10.45
CA VAL A 33 2.64 4.69 -9.61
C VAL A 33 3.99 3.99 -9.55
N GLY A 34 5.06 4.74 -9.29
CA GLY A 34 6.41 4.17 -9.21
C GLY A 34 6.59 3.19 -8.05
N GLN A 35 7.49 2.23 -8.21
CA GLN A 35 7.79 1.23 -7.17
C GLN A 35 8.23 1.86 -5.84
N SER A 36 8.95 2.98 -5.90
CA SER A 36 9.37 3.76 -4.72
C SER A 36 8.18 4.34 -3.95
N THR A 37 7.16 4.83 -4.65
CA THR A 37 5.93 5.34 -4.03
C THR A 37 5.16 4.22 -3.33
N ILE A 38 5.02 3.06 -3.96
CA ILE A 38 4.37 1.89 -3.37
C ILE A 38 5.13 1.46 -2.11
N SER A 39 6.45 1.33 -2.19
CA SER A 39 7.29 0.97 -1.04
C SER A 39 7.12 1.95 0.12
N MET A 40 7.10 3.25 -0.16
CA MET A 40 6.90 4.28 0.86
C MET A 40 5.51 4.20 1.50
N GLN A 41 4.48 3.90 0.72
CA GLN A 41 3.11 3.68 1.21
C GLN A 41 3.05 2.44 2.12
N LEU A 42 3.68 1.33 1.74
CA LEU A 42 3.75 0.14 2.58
C LEU A 42 4.47 0.40 3.90
N ALA A 43 5.61 1.10 3.88
CA ALA A 43 6.32 1.49 5.09
C ALA A 43 5.46 2.38 6.01
N GLN A 44 4.69 3.32 5.44
CA GLN A 44 3.75 4.12 6.21
C GLN A 44 2.63 3.29 6.83
N LEU A 45 2.14 2.29 6.11
CA LEU A 45 1.12 1.36 6.61
C LEU A 45 1.65 0.56 7.81
N GLU A 46 2.87 0.04 7.71
CA GLU A 46 3.54 -0.70 8.79
C GLU A 46 3.72 0.16 10.04
N VAL A 47 4.18 1.41 9.90
CA VAL A 47 4.36 2.34 11.04
C VAL A 47 3.04 2.65 11.75
N ARG A 48 1.92 2.64 11.03
CA ARG A 48 0.59 2.92 11.61
C ARG A 48 -0.08 1.70 12.22
N LEU A 49 0.19 0.51 11.67
CA LEU A 49 -0.37 -0.75 12.16
C LEU A 49 0.45 -1.33 13.32
N GLY A 50 1.77 -1.14 13.31
CA GLY A 50 2.66 -1.36 14.45
C GLY A 50 2.26 -0.53 15.67
#